data_AF-A0A8B4QA54-F1
#
_entry.id   AF-A0A8B4QA54-F1
#
_cell.length_a   1.000
_cell.length_b   1.000
_cell.length_c   1.000
_cell.angle_alpha   90.00
_cell.angle_beta   90.00
_cell.angle_gamma   90.00
#
_symmetry.space_group_name_H-M   'P 1'
#
loop_
_entity.id
_entity.type
_entity.pdbx_description
1 polymer ?
#
loop_
_entity_poly.entity_id
_entity_poly.type
_entity_poly.pdbx_seq_one_letter_code
_entity_poly.pdbx_strand_id
1 'polypeptide(L)'
;MVDIWRIHPFREGNTRTISVFMKLFAEQNHLKFNAVLLSLHTGFLRNSLVLAAVQEAPDVSHLLKIISDALTYTPHIQTKNSAVDSEKYHSIGKYDVSNYEEKPFYTKKPKQD
;
A
#
# COMPACT_ATOMS: atom_id res chain seq x y z
N MET A 1 -6.89 8.01 3.70
CA MET A 1 -5.96 6.87 3.86
C MET A 1 -4.55 7.31 4.21
N VAL A 2 -3.94 8.21 3.44
CA VAL A 2 -2.56 8.68 3.65
C VAL A 2 -2.37 9.34 5.02
N ASP A 3 -3.34 10.13 5.51
CA ASP A 3 -3.21 10.74 6.83
C ASP A 3 -3.20 9.73 7.97
N ILE A 4 -4.00 8.66 7.88
CA ILE A 4 -3.98 7.55 8.83
C ILE A 4 -2.61 6.86 8.79
N TRP A 5 -2.06 6.66 7.58
CA TRP A 5 -0.71 6.11 7.42
C TRP A 5 0.33 6.99 8.10
N ARG A 6 0.32 8.31 7.88
CA ARG A 6 1.28 9.25 8.49
C ARG A 6 1.33 9.15 10.01
N ILE A 7 0.18 8.96 10.66
CA ILE A 7 0.08 8.85 12.12
C ILE A 7 0.77 7.58 12.66
N HIS A 8 0.87 6.50 11.87
CA HIS A 8 1.39 5.18 12.29
C HIS A 8 0.86 4.75 13.68
N PRO A 9 -0.47 4.58 13.84
CA PRO A 9 -1.09 4.38 15.15
C PRO A 9 -0.68 3.09 15.86
N PHE A 10 -0.17 2.09 15.14
CA PHE A 10 0.27 0.82 15.70
C PHE A 10 1.78 0.64 15.63
N ARG A 11 2.33 -0.11 16.58
CA ARG A 11 3.75 -0.50 16.60
C ARG A 11 4.14 -1.31 15.36
N GLU A 12 3.25 -2.21 14.94
CA GLU A 12 3.37 -3.04 13.75
C GLU A 12 1.98 -3.25 13.14
N GLY A 13 1.91 -3.62 11.86
CA GLY A 13 0.65 -3.96 11.22
C GLY A 13 -0.12 -2.79 10.62
N ASN A 14 0.43 -1.56 10.57
CA ASN A 14 -0.20 -0.39 9.95
C ASN A 14 -0.68 -0.68 8.51
N THR A 15 0.14 -1.34 7.69
CA THR A 15 -0.23 -1.67 6.30
C THR A 15 -1.45 -2.58 6.23
N ARG A 16 -1.50 -3.60 7.11
CA ARG A 16 -2.64 -4.54 7.18
C ARG A 16 -3.90 -3.82 7.65
N THR A 17 -3.80 -3.01 8.70
CA THR A 17 -4.94 -2.25 9.22
C THR A 17 -5.51 -1.29 8.19
N ILE A 18 -4.65 -0.57 7.46
CA ILE A 18 -5.06 0.33 6.38
C ILE A 18 -5.74 -0.43 5.24
N SER A 19 -5.18 -1.57 4.80
CA SER A 19 -5.80 -2.40 3.76
C SER A 19 -7.21 -2.87 4.15
N VAL A 20 -7.38 -3.33 5.39
CA VAL A 20 -8.69 -3.73 5.93
C VAL A 20 -9.64 -2.53 6.03
N PHE A 21 -9.16 -1.38 6.49
CA PHE A 21 -9.97 -0.16 6.55
C PHE A 21 -10.45 0.26 5.15
N MET A 22 -9.60 0.19 4.11
CA MET A 22 -10.02 0.50 2.73
C MET A 22 -11.18 -0.41 2.28
N LYS A 23 -11.09 -1.72 2.57
CA LYS A 23 -12.15 -2.70 2.27
C LYS A 23 -13.44 -2.31 2.97
N LEU A 24 -13.39 -2.14 4.29
CA LEU A 24 -14.57 -1.83 5.10
C LEU A 24 -15.21 -0.50 4.64
N PHE A 25 -14.39 0.52 4.36
CA PHE A 25 -14.85 1.80 3.84
C PHE A 25 -15.56 1.65 2.50
N ALA A 26 -14.99 0.90 1.55
CA ALA A 26 -15.62 0.64 0.27
C ALA A 26 -16.95 -0.11 0.40
N GLU A 27 -17.00 -1.13 1.27
CA GLU A 27 -18.21 -1.92 1.54
C GLU A 27 -19.33 -1.06 2.14
N GLN A 28 -19.00 -0.16 3.08
CA GLN A 28 -19.97 0.79 3.64
C GLN A 28 -20.51 1.78 2.57
N ASN A 29 -19.75 2.04 1.52
CA ASN A 29 -20.17 2.88 0.39
C ASN A 29 -20.75 2.06 -0.79
N HIS A 30 -21.09 0.79 -0.56
CA HIS A 30 -21.64 -0.12 -1.58
C HIS A 30 -20.73 -0.32 -2.81
N LEU A 31 -19.43 -0.13 -2.67
CA LEU A 31 -18.44 -0.35 -3.71
C LEU A 31 -17.87 -1.77 -3.59
N LYS A 32 -17.77 -2.48 -4.71
CA LYS A 32 -17.00 -3.73 -4.77
C LYS A 32 -15.52 -3.40 -4.63
N PHE A 33 -14.81 -4.16 -3.81
CA PHE A 33 -13.40 -3.92 -3.53
C PHE A 33 -12.62 -5.21 -3.36
N ASN A 34 -11.59 -5.42 -4.19
CA ASN A 34 -10.73 -6.59 -4.11
C ASN A 34 -9.58 -6.38 -3.09
N ALA A 35 -9.87 -6.64 -1.82
CA ALA A 35 -8.85 -6.57 -0.75
C ALA A 35 -7.77 -7.67 -0.85
N VAL A 36 -8.02 -8.74 -1.61
CA VAL A 36 -7.02 -9.79 -1.85
C VAL A 36 -5.87 -9.24 -2.70
N LEU A 37 -6.16 -8.40 -3.69
CA LEU A 37 -5.15 -7.70 -4.48
C LEU A 37 -4.16 -6.93 -3.59
N LEU A 38 -4.67 -6.16 -2.63
CA LEU A 38 -3.86 -5.41 -1.69
C LEU A 38 -2.99 -6.32 -0.80
N SER A 39 -3.54 -7.48 -0.41
CA SER A 39 -2.88 -8.45 0.47
C SER A 39 -1.81 -9.27 -0.25
N LEU A 40 -1.95 -9.48 -1.57
CA LEU A 40 -0.93 -10.12 -2.40
C LEU A 40 0.23 -9.16 -2.71
N HIS A 41 -0.05 -7.86 -2.86
CA HIS A 41 0.94 -6.84 -3.22
C HIS A 41 1.22 -5.86 -2.07
N THR A 42 1.42 -6.38 -0.85
CA THR A 42 1.61 -5.57 0.37
C THR A 42 2.83 -4.67 0.33
N GLY A 43 3.94 -5.12 -0.27
CA GLY A 43 5.15 -4.32 -0.46
C GLY A 43 4.89 -3.09 -1.34
N PHE A 44 4.20 -3.28 -2.46
CA PHE A 44 3.79 -2.19 -3.35
C PHE A 44 2.83 -1.22 -2.65
N LEU A 45 1.82 -1.74 -1.94
CA LEU A 45 0.88 -0.91 -1.17
C LEU A 45 1.61 -0.07 -0.13
N ARG A 46 2.48 -0.69 0.68
CA ARG A 46 3.28 0.00 1.70
C ARG A 46 4.13 1.11 1.09
N ASN A 47 4.89 0.80 0.05
CA ASN A 47 5.78 1.77 -0.57
C ASN A 47 5.00 2.92 -1.23
N SER A 48 3.84 2.62 -1.82
CA SER A 48 2.92 3.63 -2.35
C SER A 48 2.38 4.55 -1.25
N LEU A 49 2.07 4.01 -0.07
CA LEU A 49 1.65 4.81 1.09
C LEU A 49 2.79 5.69 1.61
N VAL A 50 4.03 5.18 1.62
CA VAL A 50 5.22 5.98 1.96
C VAL A 50 5.39 7.15 1.00
N LEU A 51 5.37 6.89 -0.32
CA LEU A 51 5.53 7.94 -1.34
C LEU A 51 4.40 8.98 -1.28
N ALA A 52 3.17 8.54 -1.07
CA ALA A 52 2.03 9.44 -0.93
C ALA A 52 2.10 10.30 0.35
N ALA A 53 2.86 9.87 1.36
CA ALA A 53 2.98 10.54 2.65
C ALA A 53 4.20 11.49 2.77
N VAL A 54 5.05 11.57 1.76
CA VAL A 54 6.20 12.50 1.73
C VAL A 54 5.67 13.94 1.67
N GLN A 55 5.94 14.75 2.70
CA GLN A 55 5.38 16.11 2.78
C GLN A 55 5.91 17.06 1.71
N GLU A 56 7.20 16.93 1.35
CA GLU A 56 7.88 17.84 0.42
C GLU A 56 7.47 17.61 -1.04
N ALA A 57 7.18 16.35 -1.40
CA ALA A 57 6.83 15.94 -2.76
C ALA A 57 5.99 14.65 -2.72
N PRO A 58 4.70 14.73 -2.35
CA PRO A 58 3.85 13.55 -2.25
C PRO A 58 3.55 12.97 -3.63
N ASP A 59 3.86 11.70 -3.83
CA ASP A 59 3.49 10.96 -5.04
C ASP A 59 2.39 9.94 -4.74
N VAL A 60 1.16 10.33 -5.08
CA VAL A 60 -0.05 9.52 -4.83
C VAL A 60 -0.34 8.57 -6.01
N SER A 61 0.37 8.69 -7.13
CA SER A 61 0.04 7.99 -8.38
C SER A 61 0.03 6.46 -8.22
N HIS A 62 1.03 5.91 -7.55
CA HIS A 62 1.15 4.48 -7.28
C HIS A 62 0.04 3.96 -6.36
N LEU A 63 -0.36 4.76 -5.37
CA LEU A 63 -1.44 4.42 -4.46
C LEU A 63 -2.80 4.43 -5.19
N LEU A 64 -3.05 5.43 -6.03
CA LEU A 64 -4.25 5.50 -6.86
C LEU A 64 -4.32 4.34 -7.84
N LYS A 65 -3.20 3.91 -8.41
CA LYS A 65 -3.12 2.77 -9.32
C LYS A 65 -3.67 1.50 -8.66
N ILE A 66 -3.08 1.07 -7.55
CA ILE A 66 -3.48 -0.18 -6.89
C ILE A 66 -4.90 -0.11 -6.29
N ILE A 67 -5.34 1.07 -5.81
CA ILE A 67 -6.71 1.26 -5.31
C ILE A 67 -7.72 1.21 -6.45
N SER A 68 -7.43 1.85 -7.59
CA SER A 68 -8.30 1.82 -8.77
C SER A 68 -8.44 0.40 -9.29
N ASP A 69 -7.33 -0.34 -9.39
CA ASP A 69 -7.34 -1.76 -9.78
C ASP A 69 -8.16 -2.63 -8.80
N ALA A 70 -8.12 -2.31 -7.50
CA ALA A 70 -8.93 -3.00 -6.50
C ALA A 70 -10.44 -2.68 -6.62
N LEU A 71 -10.80 -1.47 -7.06
CA LEU A 71 -12.19 -1.03 -7.26
C LEU A 71 -12.78 -1.49 -8.60
N THR A 72 -11.98 -1.54 -9.65
CA THR A 72 -12.40 -1.95 -10.99
C THR A 72 -12.41 -3.47 -11.18
N TYR A 73 -12.04 -4.22 -10.13
CA TYR A 73 -12.01 -5.68 -10.18
C TYR A 73 -13.37 -6.26 -10.59
N THR A 74 -13.45 -6.65 -11.86
CA THR A 74 -14.47 -7.56 -12.38
C THR A 74 -13.90 -8.97 -12.30
N PRO A 75 -14.60 -9.95 -11.71
CA PRO A 75 -14.21 -11.34 -11.82
C PRO A 75 -14.39 -11.75 -13.29
N HIS A 76 -13.39 -11.49 -14.12
CA HIS A 76 -13.31 -12.06 -15.45
C HIS A 76 -13.23 -13.59 -15.32
N ILE A 77 -14.01 -14.29 -16.15
CA ILE A 77 -13.88 -15.72 -16.38
C ILE A 77 -12.39 -15.99 -16.63
N GLN A 78 -11.79 -16.82 -15.78
CA GLN A 78 -10.36 -17.08 -15.73
C GLN A 78 -9.84 -17.58 -17.08
N THR A 79 -9.27 -16.69 -17.89
CA THR A 79 -8.27 -17.07 -18.87
C THR A 79 -6.91 -16.91 -18.21
N LYS A 80 -6.44 -18.02 -17.63
CA LYS A 80 -5.06 -18.33 -17.23
C LYS A 80 -4.04 -17.21 -17.49
N ASN A 81 -3.89 -16.25 -16.58
CA ASN A 81 -2.82 -15.25 -16.60
C ASN A 81 -2.41 -14.83 -15.19
N SER A 82 -2.26 -15.79 -14.27
CA SER A 82 -1.83 -15.56 -12.88
C SER A 82 -0.40 -15.00 -12.76
N ALA A 83 0.39 -15.05 -13.84
CA ALA A 83 1.75 -14.53 -13.89
C ALA A 83 1.83 -13.03 -14.24
N VAL A 84 0.84 -12.49 -14.95
CA VAL A 84 0.90 -11.11 -15.49
C VAL A 84 0.58 -10.06 -14.40
N ASP A 85 -0.29 -10.39 -13.45
CA ASP A 85 -0.59 -9.50 -12.30
C ASP A 85 0.60 -9.40 -11.31
N SER A 86 1.44 -10.43 -11.25
CA SER A 86 2.63 -10.46 -10.39
C SER A 86 3.65 -9.39 -10.75
N GLU A 87 3.94 -9.19 -12.04
CA GLU A 87 4.96 -8.23 -12.47
C GLU A 87 4.53 -6.77 -12.32
N LYS A 88 3.23 -6.49 -12.46
CA LYS A 88 2.66 -5.12 -12.42
C LYS A 88 2.99 -4.35 -11.14
N TYR A 89 3.18 -5.06 -10.03
CA TYR A 89 3.43 -4.50 -8.70
C TYR A 89 4.79 -4.89 -8.12
N HIS A 90 5.70 -5.45 -8.92
CA HIS A 90 7.06 -5.78 -8.47
C HIS A 90 7.95 -4.54 -8.30
N SER A 91 7.62 -3.42 -8.96
CA SER A 91 8.46 -2.23 -8.91
C SER A 91 7.66 -0.93 -8.80
N ILE A 92 8.30 0.07 -8.19
CA ILE A 92 7.89 1.46 -8.22
C ILE A 92 9.02 2.26 -8.86
N GLY A 93 8.80 2.73 -10.09
CA GLY A 93 9.84 3.34 -10.90
C GLY A 93 10.99 2.36 -11.15
N LYS A 94 12.17 2.67 -10.62
CA LYS A 94 13.38 1.83 -10.72
C LYS A 94 13.59 0.93 -9.49
N TYR A 95 12.75 1.06 -8.46
CA TYR A 95 12.91 0.35 -7.20
C TYR A 95 12.08 -0.93 -7.18
N ASP A 96 12.71 -2.07 -6.91
CA ASP A 96 12.04 -3.35 -6.71
C ASP A 96 11.48 -3.44 -5.27
N VAL A 97 10.18 -3.69 -5.13
CA VAL A 97 9.48 -3.70 -3.85
C VAL A 97 9.88 -4.87 -2.95
N SER A 98 10.45 -5.93 -3.52
CA SER A 98 10.95 -7.10 -2.79
C SER A 98 12.24 -6.80 -2.03
N ASN A 99 13.02 -5.82 -2.50
CA ASN A 99 14.28 -5.38 -1.88
C ASN A 99 14.08 -4.45 -0.67
N TYR A 100 12.99 -4.63 0.07
CA TYR A 100 12.72 -3.81 1.24
C TYR A 100 13.47 -4.32 2.46
N GLU A 101 14.26 -3.45 3.05
CA GLU A 101 14.91 -3.66 4.35
C GLU A 101 14.28 -2.74 5.39
N GLU A 102 13.70 -3.32 6.43
CA GLU A 102 13.23 -2.56 7.59
C GLU A 102 14.42 -2.03 8.37
N LYS A 103 14.58 -0.70 8.41
CA LYS A 103 15.60 -0.06 9.22
C LYS A 103 15.00 0.36 10.56
N PRO A 104 15.56 -0.10 11.70
CA PRO A 104 15.11 0.37 12.99
C PRO A 104 15.25 1.90 13.08
N PHE A 105 14.17 2.57 13.46
CA PHE A 105 14.18 4.00 13.71
C PHE A 105 14.84 4.27 15.07
N TYR A 106 15.96 5.00 15.06
CA TYR A 106 16.59 5.50 16.26
C TYR A 106 16.36 7.00 16.37
N THR A 107 15.78 7.44 17.48
CA THR A 107 15.84 8.87 17.84
C THR A 107 17.28 9.22 18.22
N LYS A 108 17.81 10.33 17.72
CA LYS A 108 19.08 10.89 18.22
C LYS A 108 18.98 10.98 19.75
N LYS A 109 19.99 10.48 20.46
CA LYS A 109 20.05 10.62 21.92
C LYS A 109 19.89 12.10 22.28
N PRO A 110 19.12 12.45 23.34
CA PRO A 110 19.05 13.83 23.80
C PRO A 110 20.46 14.34 24.06
N LYS A 111 20.74 15.59 23.67
CA LYS A 111 22.00 16.26 24.06
C LYS A 111 22.09 16.17 25.58
N GLN A 112 23.17 15.58 26.08
CA GLN A 112 23.52 15.68 27.48
C GLN A 112 24.03 17.11 27.68
N ASP A 113 23.24 17.92 28.37
CA ASP A 113 23.66 19.20 28.94
C ASP A 113 24.60 18.96 30.14
#